data_AF-A0A6B9KA78-F1
#
_entry.id   AF-A0A6B9KA78-F1
#
_cell.length_a   1.000
_cell.length_b   1.000
_cell.length_c   1.000
_cell.angle_alpha   90.00
_cell.angle_beta   90.00
_cell.angle_gamma   90.00
#
_symmetry.space_group_name_H-M   'P 1'
#
loop_
_entity.id
_entity.type
_entity.pdbx_description
1 polymer ?
#
loop_
_entity_poly.entity_id
_entity_poly.type
_entity_poly.pdbx_seq_one_letter_code
_entity_poly.pdbx_strand_id
1 'polypeptide(L)'
;FDFLGKDSIRYYNEVPVEKRVFKNLQLFMENKSPGDDLFDRLNTAVMNKHLNELMEGLTAKVFRTYNASFTLQQQLDKLTNEDDTVAEKILSYNRANRAVAILCNHQRAVPKGHQKSMDALKEKIQTKRDSIADAERQVKDAQKDAKRG
;
A
#
# COMPACT_ATOMS: atom_id res chain seq x y z
N PHE A 1 0.57 -16.06 -9.44
CA PHE A 1 -0.65 -16.41 -8.70
C PHE A 1 -1.82 -15.65 -9.29
N ASP A 2 -2.95 -16.32 -9.49
CA ASP A 2 -4.20 -15.70 -9.96
C ASP A 2 -5.41 -16.47 -9.41
N PHE A 3 -6.09 -15.92 -8.41
CA PHE A 3 -7.27 -16.56 -7.80
C PHE A 3 -8.18 -15.53 -7.13
N LEU A 4 -9.43 -15.92 -6.83
CA LEU A 4 -10.36 -15.11 -6.05
C LEU A 4 -10.19 -15.41 -4.56
N GLY A 5 -9.85 -14.39 -3.78
CA GLY A 5 -9.72 -14.47 -2.33
C GLY A 5 -11.03 -14.21 -1.59
N LYS A 6 -10.91 -13.75 -0.34
CA LYS A 6 -12.05 -13.31 0.47
C LYS A 6 -12.85 -12.23 -0.27
N ASP A 7 -14.18 -12.28 -0.15
CA ASP A 7 -15.12 -11.34 -0.77
C ASP A 7 -15.00 -11.29 -2.30
N SER A 8 -14.50 -12.38 -2.91
CA SER A 8 -14.23 -12.51 -4.35
C SER A 8 -13.27 -11.46 -4.90
N ILE A 9 -12.38 -10.93 -4.07
CA ILE A 9 -11.34 -9.99 -4.50
C ILE A 9 -10.22 -10.78 -5.17
N ARG A 10 -9.95 -10.47 -6.45
CA ARG A 10 -8.87 -11.11 -7.21
C ARG A 10 -7.51 -10.81 -6.57
N TYR A 11 -6.73 -11.86 -6.37
CA TYR A 11 -5.30 -11.78 -6.07
C TYR A 11 -4.54 -12.18 -7.33
N TYR A 12 -3.92 -11.20 -7.98
CA TYR A 12 -2.99 -11.42 -9.08
C TYR A 12 -1.62 -10.91 -8.67
N ASN A 13 -0.61 -11.78 -8.73
CA ASN A 13 0.75 -11.39 -8.41
C ASN A 13 1.77 -12.31 -9.10
N GLU A 14 2.81 -11.69 -9.64
CA GLU A 14 4.00 -12.37 -10.15
C GLU A 14 5.12 -12.15 -9.14
N VAL A 15 5.51 -13.22 -8.46
CA VAL A 15 6.48 -13.15 -7.36
C VAL A 15 7.65 -14.08 -7.66
N PRO A 16 8.88 -13.56 -7.76
CA PRO A 16 10.07 -14.38 -7.77
C PRO A 16 10.16 -15.15 -6.45
N VAL A 17 10.34 -16.47 -6.53
CA VAL A 17 10.49 -17.35 -5.37
C VAL A 17 11.85 -18.04 -5.41
N GLU A 18 12.30 -18.52 -4.26
CA GLU A 18 13.52 -19.31 -4.19
C GLU A 18 13.41 -20.59 -5.03
N LYS A 19 14.54 -21.03 -5.61
CA LYS A 19 14.62 -22.22 -6.45
C LYS A 19 14.03 -23.48 -5.79
N ARG A 20 14.19 -23.63 -4.47
CA ARG A 20 13.62 -24.76 -3.71
C ARG A 20 12.09 -24.69 -3.66
N VAL A 21 11.52 -23.51 -3.45
CA VAL A 21 10.06 -23.30 -3.45
C VAL A 21 9.49 -23.60 -4.82
N PHE A 22 10.11 -23.10 -5.90
CA PHE A 22 9.65 -23.37 -7.26
C PHE A 22 9.62 -24.87 -7.58
N LYS A 23 10.70 -25.59 -7.25
CA LYS A 23 10.76 -27.05 -7.44
C LYS A 23 9.69 -27.80 -6.63
N ASN A 24 9.48 -27.41 -5.38
CA ASN A 24 8.44 -28.01 -4.55
C ASN A 24 7.04 -27.77 -5.13
N LEU A 25 6.76 -26.56 -5.65
CA LEU A 25 5.49 -26.27 -6.32
C LEU A 25 5.27 -27.16 -7.56
N GLN A 26 6.31 -27.42 -8.35
CA GLN A 26 6.21 -28.36 -9.47
C GLN A 26 5.80 -29.76 -9.00
N LEU A 27 6.47 -30.28 -7.97
CA LEU A 27 6.14 -31.58 -7.37
C LEU A 27 4.72 -31.62 -6.81
N PHE A 28 4.26 -30.53 -6.18
CA PHE A 28 2.90 -30.44 -5.63
C PHE A 28 1.81 -30.42 -6.71
N MET A 29 2.16 -30.14 -7.97
CA MET A 29 1.23 -30.15 -9.11
C MET A 29 1.32 -31.45 -9.94
N GLU A 30 2.30 -32.31 -9.69
CA GLU A 30 2.44 -33.57 -10.44
C GLU A 30 1.24 -34.49 -10.21
N ASN A 31 0.74 -35.09 -11.31
CA ASN A 31 -0.41 -36.00 -11.31
C ASN A 31 -1.71 -35.42 -10.74
N LYS A 32 -1.86 -34.08 -10.77
CA LYS A 32 -3.08 -33.38 -10.34
C LYS A 32 -3.80 -32.74 -11.51
N SER A 33 -5.13 -32.74 -11.43
CA SER A 33 -6.02 -32.00 -12.32
C SER A 33 -6.15 -30.54 -11.86
N PRO A 34 -6.57 -29.59 -12.72
CA PRO A 34 -6.68 -28.17 -12.35
C PRO A 34 -7.60 -27.84 -11.18
N GLY A 35 -8.52 -28.74 -10.81
CA GLY A 35 -9.43 -28.57 -9.67
C GLY A 35 -8.95 -29.22 -8.37
N ASP A 36 -7.84 -29.97 -8.40
CA ASP A 36 -7.31 -30.65 -7.23
C ASP A 36 -6.55 -29.68 -6.33
N ASP A 37 -6.59 -29.92 -5.02
CA ASP A 37 -5.89 -29.07 -4.04
C ASP A 37 -4.37 -29.10 -4.25
N LEU A 38 -3.77 -27.91 -4.36
CA LEU A 38 -2.31 -27.77 -4.48
C LEU A 38 -1.59 -28.38 -3.28
N PHE A 39 -2.11 -28.18 -2.07
CA PHE A 39 -1.58 -28.72 -0.82
C PHE A 39 -2.51 -29.79 -0.25
N ASP A 40 -2.60 -30.93 -0.94
CA ASP A 40 -3.53 -32.05 -0.69
C ASP A 40 -3.41 -32.69 0.69
N ARG A 41 -2.24 -32.59 1.33
CA ARG A 41 -1.99 -33.15 2.67
C ARG A 41 -1.93 -32.10 3.78
N LEU A 42 -2.27 -30.85 3.48
CA LEU A 42 -2.19 -29.74 4.41
C LEU A 42 -3.59 -29.17 4.65
N ASN A 43 -3.92 -28.88 5.90
CA ASN A 43 -5.09 -28.09 6.25
C ASN A 43 -4.74 -27.04 7.31
N THR A 44 -5.67 -26.13 7.55
CA THR A 44 -5.46 -25.00 8.48
C THR A 44 -5.24 -25.45 9.92
N ALA A 45 -5.82 -26.58 10.34
CA ALA A 45 -5.63 -27.12 11.69
C ALA A 45 -4.20 -27.64 11.90
N VAL A 46 -3.69 -28.44 10.95
CA VAL A 46 -2.31 -28.97 10.99
C VAL A 46 -1.30 -27.83 10.96
N MET A 47 -1.50 -26.84 10.08
CA MET A 47 -0.63 -25.68 10.00
C MET A 47 -0.63 -24.88 11.31
N ASN A 48 -1.80 -24.54 11.87
CA ASN A 48 -1.86 -23.76 13.11
C ASN A 48 -1.33 -24.54 14.32
N LYS A 49 -1.48 -25.87 14.34
CA LYS A 49 -0.86 -26.70 15.38
C LYS A 49 0.66 -26.57 15.34
N HIS A 50 1.25 -26.73 14.15
CA HIS A 50 2.69 -26.57 13.97
C HIS A 50 3.17 -25.16 14.35
N LEU A 51 2.43 -24.12 13.96
CA LEU A 51 2.76 -22.74 14.34
C LEU A 51 2.73 -22.53 15.86
N ASN A 52 1.72 -23.08 16.54
CA ASN A 52 1.59 -22.97 17.99
C ASN A 52 2.70 -23.72 18.75
N GLU A 53 3.25 -24.81 18.18
CA GLU A 53 4.42 -25.51 18.72
C GLU A 53 5.71 -24.68 18.61
N LEU A 54 5.81 -23.79 17.61
CA LEU A 54 6.95 -22.88 17.46
C LEU A 54 6.86 -21.67 18.39
N MET A 55 5.65 -21.19 18.67
CA MET A 55 5.38 -20.09 19.60
C MET A 55 3.93 -20.19 20.09
N GLU A 56 3.73 -20.18 21.40
CA GLU A 56 2.40 -20.24 22.00
C GLU A 56 1.51 -19.09 21.50
N GLY A 57 0.31 -19.43 21.04
CA GLY A 57 -0.67 -18.48 20.48
C GLY A 57 -0.42 -18.08 19.02
N LEU A 58 0.66 -18.56 18.39
CA LEU A 58 0.96 -18.24 16.99
C LEU A 58 0.00 -18.97 16.04
N THR A 59 -0.60 -18.21 15.13
CA THR A 59 -1.52 -18.72 14.09
C THR A 59 -1.27 -18.00 12.78
N ALA A 60 -1.78 -18.54 11.66
CA ALA A 60 -1.57 -17.94 10.34
C ALA A 60 -2.07 -16.48 10.23
N LYS A 61 -3.12 -16.11 10.98
CA LYS A 61 -3.62 -14.73 11.00
C LYS A 61 -2.63 -13.74 11.63
N VAL A 62 -1.80 -14.19 12.57
CA VAL A 62 -0.82 -13.35 13.28
C VAL A 62 0.22 -12.82 12.30
N PHE A 63 0.62 -13.61 11.29
CA PHE A 63 1.55 -13.16 10.24
C PHE A 63 1.00 -11.98 9.44
N ARG A 64 -0.32 -11.96 9.13
CA ARG A 64 -0.92 -10.81 8.45
C ARG A 64 -0.86 -9.54 9.31
N THR A 65 -1.20 -9.66 10.60
CA THR A 65 -1.13 -8.53 11.53
C THR A 65 0.30 -8.04 11.71
N TYR A 66 1.24 -8.95 11.94
CA TYR A 66 2.66 -8.62 12.09
C TYR A 66 3.20 -7.90 10.85
N ASN A 67 3.03 -8.49 9.66
CA ASN A 67 3.55 -7.90 8.42
C ASN A 67 2.92 -6.53 8.14
N ALA A 68 1.62 -6.35 8.43
CA ALA A 68 0.95 -5.07 8.27
C ALA A 68 1.49 -4.01 9.24
N SER A 69 1.55 -4.31 10.54
CA SER A 69 2.03 -3.40 11.57
C SER A 69 3.50 -3.03 11.38
N PHE A 70 4.35 -4.03 11.09
CA PHE A 70 5.77 -3.83 10.85
C PHE A 70 6.03 -3.00 9.58
N THR A 71 5.30 -3.27 8.50
CA THR A 71 5.38 -2.46 7.29
C THR A 71 4.96 -1.02 7.57
N LEU A 72 3.88 -0.79 8.30
CA LEU A 72 3.45 0.56 8.65
C LEU A 72 4.54 1.32 9.41
N GLN A 73 5.11 0.70 10.46
CA GLN A 73 6.17 1.29 11.25
C GLN A 73 7.37 1.65 10.38
N GLN A 74 7.90 0.69 9.61
CA GLN A 74 9.04 0.95 8.72
C GLN A 74 8.77 2.06 7.69
N GLN A 75 7.55 2.14 7.16
CA GLN A 75 7.20 3.18 6.19
C GLN A 75 7.06 4.54 6.86
N LEU A 76 6.53 4.62 8.08
CA LEU A 76 6.47 5.86 8.84
C LEU A 76 7.88 6.36 9.17
N ASP A 77 8.77 5.48 9.63
CA ASP A 77 10.16 5.80 9.94
C ASP A 77 10.92 6.32 8.70
N LYS A 78 10.58 5.81 7.51
CA LYS A 78 11.22 6.20 6.25
C LYS A 78 10.64 7.46 5.60
N LEU A 79 9.34 7.71 5.76
CA LEU A 79 8.61 8.72 5.00
C LEU A 79 8.28 9.99 5.80
N THR A 80 8.37 9.96 7.12
CA THR A 80 7.97 11.08 7.97
C THR A 80 9.18 11.92 8.33
N ASN A 81 9.18 13.21 7.97
CA ASN A 81 10.18 14.15 8.45
C ASN A 81 9.64 14.97 9.62
N GLU A 82 10.49 15.33 10.57
CA GLU A 82 10.09 16.08 11.77
C GLU A 82 9.70 17.53 11.43
N ASP A 83 10.36 18.13 10.45
CA ASP A 83 10.13 19.52 10.01
C ASP A 83 8.91 19.67 9.08
N ASP A 84 8.32 18.55 8.63
CA ASP A 84 7.14 18.57 7.77
C ASP A 84 5.95 19.23 8.48
N THR A 85 5.17 19.99 7.72
CA THR A 85 3.88 20.49 8.18
C THR A 85 2.93 19.35 8.50
N VAL A 86 1.88 19.61 9.28
CA VAL A 86 0.86 18.60 9.61
C VAL A 86 0.24 17.99 8.33
N ALA A 87 0.03 18.79 7.28
CA ALA A 87 -0.51 18.32 6.01
C ALA A 87 0.42 17.33 5.29
N GLU A 88 1.73 17.60 5.31
CA GLU A 88 2.76 16.72 4.75
C GLU A 88 2.89 15.43 5.56
N LYS A 89 2.87 15.51 6.89
CA LYS A 89 2.86 14.31 7.77
C LYS A 89 1.64 13.43 7.52
N ILE A 90 0.45 14.01 7.32
CA ILE A 90 -0.75 13.24 6.94
C ILE A 90 -0.55 12.57 5.57
N LEU A 91 0.09 13.24 4.61
CA LEU A 91 0.40 12.64 3.32
C LEU A 91 1.37 11.45 3.46
N SER A 92 2.42 11.57 4.27
CA SER A 92 3.36 10.47 4.56
C SER A 92 2.66 9.31 5.26
N TYR A 93 1.79 9.57 6.24
CA TYR A 93 0.97 8.55 6.87
C TYR A 93 0.06 7.82 5.86
N ASN A 94 -0.62 8.55 4.98
CA ASN A 94 -1.47 7.96 3.95
C ASN A 94 -0.68 7.11 2.94
N ARG A 95 0.55 7.52 2.60
CA ARG A 95 1.46 6.71 1.77
C ARG A 95 1.90 5.44 2.47
N ALA A 96 2.27 5.52 3.76
CA ALA A 96 2.62 4.36 4.57
C ALA A 96 1.46 3.37 4.68
N ASN A 97 0.25 3.87 4.99
CA ASN A 97 -0.96 3.05 5.06
C ASN A 97 -1.33 2.43 3.69
N ARG A 98 -1.09 3.14 2.58
CA ARG A 98 -1.28 2.60 1.23
C ARG A 98 -0.36 1.39 0.97
N ALA A 99 0.89 1.43 1.41
CA ALA A 99 1.80 0.29 1.27
C ALA A 99 1.28 -0.96 2.01
N VAL A 100 0.72 -0.78 3.22
CA VAL A 100 0.05 -1.85 3.98
C VAL A 100 -1.18 -2.38 3.24
N ALA A 101 -1.99 -1.50 2.68
CA ALA A 101 -3.17 -1.91 1.91
C ALA A 101 -2.80 -2.77 0.69
N ILE A 102 -1.72 -2.39 -0.02
CA ILE A 102 -1.18 -3.17 -1.15
C ILE A 102 -0.72 -4.55 -0.67
N LEU A 103 0.08 -4.62 0.39
CA LEU A 103 0.57 -5.87 0.98
C LEU A 103 -0.58 -6.82 1.37
N CYS A 104 -1.64 -6.27 1.94
CA CYS A 104 -2.81 -7.02 2.39
C CYS A 104 -3.82 -7.33 1.28
N ASN A 105 -3.55 -6.94 0.03
CA ASN A 105 -4.49 -6.99 -1.10
C ASN A 105 -5.84 -6.31 -0.83
N HIS A 106 -5.85 -5.23 -0.05
CA HIS A 106 -7.04 -4.42 0.17
C HIS A 106 -7.29 -3.53 -1.05
N GLN A 107 -8.23 -3.95 -1.89
CA GLN A 107 -8.58 -3.27 -3.13
C GLN A 107 -9.94 -2.59 -3.04
N ARG A 108 -10.12 -1.52 -3.82
CA ARG A 108 -11.39 -0.80 -3.96
C ARG A 108 -11.58 -0.38 -5.41
N ALA A 109 -12.79 -0.55 -5.93
CA ALA A 109 -13.15 -0.03 -7.25
C ALA A 109 -13.12 1.50 -7.28
N VAL A 110 -12.68 2.07 -8.40
CA VAL A 110 -12.66 3.53 -8.59
C VAL A 110 -14.10 4.07 -8.45
N PRO A 111 -14.34 5.03 -7.55
CA PRO A 111 -15.68 5.60 -7.39
C PRO A 111 -16.16 6.30 -8.67
N LYS A 112 -17.46 6.23 -8.97
CA LYS A 112 -18.05 6.83 -10.19
C LYS A 112 -17.71 8.32 -10.39
N GLY A 113 -17.59 9.09 -9.30
CA GLY A 113 -17.28 10.52 -9.34
C GLY A 113 -15.79 10.88 -9.29
N HIS A 114 -14.88 9.90 -9.29
CA HIS A 114 -13.46 10.14 -9.03
C HIS A 114 -12.85 11.16 -9.99
N GLN A 115 -13.08 10.99 -11.30
CA GLN A 115 -12.53 11.87 -12.32
C GLN A 115 -12.95 13.33 -12.11
N LYS A 116 -14.26 13.55 -11.91
CA LYS A 116 -14.81 14.89 -11.65
C LYS A 116 -14.19 15.54 -10.41
N SER A 117 -14.00 14.79 -9.33
CA SER A 117 -13.34 15.29 -8.12
C SER A 117 -11.86 15.64 -8.38
N MET A 118 -11.15 14.83 -9.16
CA MET A 118 -9.75 15.10 -9.50
C MET A 118 -9.59 16.36 -10.36
N ASP A 119 -10.49 16.56 -11.32
CA ASP A 119 -10.43 17.74 -12.20
C ASP A 119 -10.74 19.04 -11.43
N ALA A 120 -11.75 19.02 -10.55
CA ALA A 120 -12.04 20.15 -9.67
C ALA A 120 -10.87 20.49 -8.71
N LEU A 121 -10.11 19.48 -8.26
CA LEU A 121 -8.92 19.71 -7.44
C LEU A 121 -7.78 20.35 -8.27
N LYS A 122 -7.56 19.90 -9.50
CA LYS A 122 -6.55 20.46 -10.40
C LYS A 122 -6.84 21.93 -10.73
N GLU A 123 -8.09 22.25 -11.02
CA GLU A 123 -8.53 23.63 -11.27
C GLU A 123 -8.20 24.54 -10.08
N LYS A 124 -8.58 24.12 -8.86
CA LYS A 124 -8.27 24.87 -7.63
C LYS A 124 -6.76 25.04 -7.39
N ILE A 125 -5.96 24.03 -7.72
CA ILE A 125 -4.49 24.12 -7.65
C ILE A 125 -3.97 25.17 -8.63
N GLN A 126 -4.49 25.19 -9.86
CA GLN A 126 -4.08 26.17 -10.87
C GLN A 126 -4.41 27.59 -10.43
N THR A 127 -5.65 27.86 -10.00
CA THR A 127 -6.04 29.18 -9.50
C THR A 127 -5.16 29.67 -8.35
N LYS A 128 -4.77 28.77 -7.44
CA LYS A 128 -3.86 29.11 -6.34
C LYS A 128 -2.45 29.43 -6.83
N ARG A 129 -1.94 28.72 -7.84
CA ARG A 129 -0.62 29.02 -8.44
C ARG A 129 -0.60 30.39 -9.09
N ASP A 130 -1.65 30.73 -9.83
CA ASP A 130 -1.78 32.04 -10.47
C ASP A 130 -1.80 33.16 -9.41
N SER A 131 -2.57 32.96 -8.32
CA SER A 131 -2.61 33.90 -7.19
C SER A 131 -1.26 34.09 -6.49
N ILE A 132 -0.45 33.03 -6.37
CA ILE A 132 0.90 33.10 -5.80
C ILE A 132 1.82 33.92 -6.72
N ALA A 133 1.78 33.67 -8.03
CA ALA A 133 2.60 34.38 -9.00
C ALA A 133 2.31 35.89 -9.00
N ASP A 134 1.03 36.27 -8.90
CA ASP A 134 0.63 37.67 -8.78
C ASP A 134 1.12 38.31 -7.48
N ALA A 135 1.01 37.60 -6.35
CA ALA A 135 1.50 38.07 -5.06
C ALA A 135 3.03 38.25 -5.05
N GLU A 136 3.79 37.31 -5.61
CA GLU A 136 5.24 37.42 -5.76
C GLU A 136 5.65 38.65 -6.58
N ARG A 137 4.89 38.94 -7.65
CA ARG A 137 5.11 40.13 -8.47
C ARG A 137 4.89 41.41 -7.67
N GLN A 138 3.79 41.49 -6.92
CA GLN A 138 3.48 42.64 -6.06
C GLN A 138 4.55 42.86 -4.99
N VAL A 139 5.03 41.80 -4.34
CA VAL A 139 6.14 41.88 -3.37
C VAL A 139 7.40 42.44 -4.03
N LYS A 140 7.74 41.97 -5.24
CA LYS A 140 8.91 42.45 -5.97
C LYS A 140 8.81 43.93 -6.34
N ASP A 141 7.64 44.39 -6.74
CA ASP A 141 7.43 45.79 -7.10
C ASP A 141 7.46 46.69 -5.85
N ALA A 142 6.81 46.28 -4.75
CA ALA A 142 6.91 46.99 -3.47
C ALA A 142 8.36 47.10 -2.95
N GLN A 143 9.17 46.04 -3.11
CA GLN A 143 10.59 46.09 -2.76
C GLN A 143 11.41 47.05 -3.63
N LYS A 144 11.05 47.26 -4.90
CA LYS A 144 11.72 48.24 -5.76
C LYS A 144 11.34 49.66 -5.35
N ASP A 145 10.06 49.89 -5.06
CA ASP A 145 9.56 51.20 -4.66
C ASP A 145 10.17 51.65 -3.33
N ALA A 146 10.26 50.73 -2.36
CA ALA A 146 10.93 50.97 -1.08
C ALA A 146 12.45 51.23 -1.18
N LYS A 147 13.10 50.85 -2.29
CA LYS A 147 14.52 51.18 -2.56
C LYS A 147 14.69 52.51 -3.30
N ARG A 148 13.62 53.03 -3.88
CA ARG A 148 13.63 54.27 -4.69
C ARG A 148 13.11 55.48 -3.92
N GLY A 149 12.33 55.29 -2.87
CA GLY A 149 12.03 56.30 -1.84
C GLY A 149 13.05 56.29 -0.73
#